data_AF-A0A8N4I6P6-F1
#
_entry.id   AF-A0A8N4I6P6-F1
#
_cell.length_a   1.000
_cell.length_b   1.000
_cell.length_c   1.000
_cell.angle_alpha   90.00
_cell.angle_beta   90.00
_cell.angle_gamma   90.00
#
_symmetry.space_group_name_H-M   'P 1'
#
loop_
_entity.id
_entity.type
_entity.pdbx_description
1 polymer ?
#
loop_
_entity_poly.entity_id
_entity_poly.type
_entity_poly.pdbx_seq_one_letter_code
_entity_poly.pdbx_strand_id
1 'polypeptide(L)'
;VEEHGREPDKVEFYRMTHTHQDGTFVRDESRDLYERATSLIAERDDESAASTQQSRIKAEVFTELMGPECYSRVRSYGVGVTLTQLSEVSRYTQHAAVDAQDSRVRRLETEIQEIRQSRTTEMEEMR
;
A
#
# COMPACT_ATOMS: atom_id res chain seq x y z
N VAL A 1 -2.37 2.93 19.05
CA VAL A 1 -1.24 2.15 18.53
C VAL A 1 -1.37 2.23 17.02
N GLU A 2 -0.67 3.19 16.40
CA GLU A 2 -0.55 3.25 14.95
C GLU A 2 0.54 2.24 14.57
N GLU A 3 0.11 1.00 14.42
CA GLU A 3 0.90 0.03 13.67
C GLU A 3 0.61 0.28 12.18
N HIS A 4 1.59 0.01 11.33
CA HIS A 4 1.51 -0.09 9.86
C HIS A 4 1.97 1.13 9.05
N GLY A 5 3.30 1.22 8.89
CA GLY A 5 3.90 1.67 7.63
C GLY A 5 3.82 0.62 6.50
N ARG A 6 3.02 -0.45 6.68
CA ARG A 6 2.82 -1.55 5.73
C ARG A 6 1.38 -1.49 5.22
N GLU A 7 1.21 -1.56 3.90
CA GLU A 7 -0.12 -1.64 3.29
C GLU A 7 -0.81 -2.96 3.71
N PRO A 8 -2.05 -2.91 4.24
CA PRO A 8 -2.79 -4.12 4.63
C PRO A 8 -3.13 -4.97 3.41
N ASP A 9 -3.15 -6.29 3.58
CA ASP A 9 -3.61 -7.17 2.50
C ASP A 9 -5.13 -7.08 2.28
N LYS A 10 -5.63 -7.67 1.18
CA LYS A 10 -7.05 -7.55 0.83
C LYS A 10 -8.01 -8.13 1.89
N VAL A 11 -7.60 -9.19 2.58
CA VAL A 11 -8.41 -9.84 3.62
C VAL A 11 -8.35 -9.05 4.93
N GLU A 12 -7.18 -8.51 5.28
CA GLU A 12 -7.00 -7.55 6.37
C GLU A 12 -7.85 -6.30 6.14
N PHE A 13 -7.79 -5.71 4.96
CA PHE A 13 -8.58 -4.53 4.59
C PHE A 13 -10.08 -4.81 4.63
N TYR A 14 -10.52 -5.99 4.19
CA TYR A 14 -11.91 -6.42 4.31
C TYR A 14 -12.38 -6.45 5.76
N ARG A 15 -11.58 -7.06 6.66
CA ARG A 15 -11.89 -7.07 8.09
C ARG A 15 -11.99 -5.65 8.64
N MET A 16 -11.00 -4.79 8.38
CA MET A 16 -10.99 -3.39 8.85
C MET A 16 -12.22 -2.59 8.41
N THR A 17 -12.71 -2.83 7.20
CA THR A 17 -13.87 -2.09 6.63
C THR A 17 -15.23 -2.69 7.01
N HIS A 18 -15.27 -3.94 7.47
CA HIS A 18 -16.51 -4.66 7.82
C HIS A 18 -16.59 -5.00 9.32
N THR A 19 -15.77 -4.36 10.16
CA THR A 19 -15.85 -4.42 11.62
C THR A 19 -16.15 -3.06 12.24
N HIS A 20 -16.87 -3.06 13.36
CA HIS A 20 -17.02 -1.91 14.24
C HIS A 20 -15.70 -1.58 14.94
N GLN A 21 -15.64 -0.44 15.63
CA GLN A 21 -14.46 -0.04 16.44
C GLN A 21 -14.14 -1.02 17.58
N ASP A 22 -15.13 -1.79 18.04
CA ASP A 22 -14.94 -2.85 19.04
C ASP A 22 -14.38 -4.17 18.47
N GLY A 23 -14.17 -4.22 17.14
CA GLY A 23 -13.66 -5.40 16.43
C GLY A 23 -14.70 -6.44 16.06
N THR A 24 -15.98 -6.22 16.39
CA THR A 24 -17.08 -7.10 15.98
C THR A 24 -17.48 -6.86 14.52
N PHE A 25 -17.84 -7.92 13.80
CA PHE A 25 -18.31 -7.80 12.42
C PHE A 25 -19.66 -7.10 12.35
N VAL A 26 -19.81 -6.19 11.38
CA VAL A 26 -21.06 -5.43 11.16
C VAL A 26 -22.20 -6.35 10.72
N ARG A 27 -21.88 -7.47 10.05
CA ARG A 27 -22.84 -8.47 9.59
C ARG A 27 -22.27 -9.87 9.70
N ASP A 28 -23.15 -10.86 9.87
CA ASP A 28 -22.74 -12.27 9.94
C ASP A 28 -22.15 -12.75 8.59
N GLU A 29 -22.66 -12.27 7.45
CA GLU A 29 -22.08 -12.66 6.15
C GLU A 29 -20.64 -12.17 5.99
N SER A 30 -20.29 -11.04 6.61
CA SER A 30 -18.91 -10.53 6.62
C SER A 30 -18.01 -11.39 7.50
N ARG A 31 -18.53 -11.91 8.61
CA ARG A 31 -17.81 -12.87 9.45
C ARG A 31 -17.56 -14.17 8.68
N ASP A 32 -18.61 -14.75 8.10
CA ASP A 32 -18.54 -16.01 7.37
C ASP A 32 -17.55 -15.94 6.20
N LEU A 33 -17.57 -14.83 5.45
CA LEU A 33 -16.64 -14.62 4.35
C LEU A 33 -15.20 -14.52 4.84
N TYR A 34 -14.96 -13.77 5.92
CA TYR A 34 -13.62 -13.63 6.51
C TYR A 34 -13.08 -14.97 7.03
N GLU A 35 -13.90 -15.73 7.75
CA GLU A 35 -13.52 -17.05 8.28
C GLU A 35 -13.22 -18.04 7.15
N ARG A 36 -14.04 -18.04 6.10
CA ARG A 36 -13.83 -18.87 4.92
C ARG A 36 -12.57 -18.47 4.15
N ALA A 37 -12.31 -17.17 4.01
CA ALA A 37 -11.09 -16.66 3.39
C ALA A 37 -9.84 -17.10 4.17
N THR A 38 -9.86 -16.93 5.49
CA THR A 38 -8.76 -17.30 6.39
C THR A 38 -8.49 -18.81 6.33
N SER A 39 -9.54 -19.63 6.29
CA SER A 39 -9.42 -21.08 6.19
C SER A 39 -8.80 -21.51 4.85
N LEU A 40 -9.26 -20.94 3.73
CA LEU A 40 -8.72 -21.24 2.40
C LEU A 40 -7.27 -20.76 2.24
N ILE A 41 -6.90 -19.65 2.88
CA ILE A 41 -5.52 -19.19 2.91
C ILE A 41 -4.68 -20.23 3.66
N ALA A 42 -5.08 -20.63 4.86
CA ALA A 42 -4.35 -21.62 5.65
C ALA A 42 -4.19 -22.98 4.95
N GLU A 43 -5.18 -23.39 4.14
CA GLU A 43 -5.10 -24.60 3.32
C GLU A 43 -4.07 -24.48 2.18
N ARG A 44 -3.94 -23.29 1.60
CA ARG A 44 -3.04 -23.03 0.46
C ARG A 44 -1.67 -22.49 0.85
N ASP A 45 -1.50 -22.12 2.12
CA ASP A 45 -0.23 -21.64 2.65
C ASP A 45 0.67 -22.85 2.92
N ASP A 46 1.43 -23.25 1.91
CA ASP A 46 2.60 -24.10 2.14
C ASP A 46 3.60 -23.30 2.99
N GLU A 47 3.98 -23.78 4.17
CA GLU A 47 4.88 -23.11 5.14
C GLU A 47 6.22 -22.61 4.56
N SER A 48 6.55 -22.97 3.30
CA SER A 48 7.78 -22.61 2.57
C SER A 48 7.58 -21.54 1.49
N ALA A 49 6.37 -20.97 1.35
CA ALA A 49 6.07 -19.99 0.31
C ALA A 49 6.74 -18.63 0.58
N ALA A 50 7.38 -18.05 -0.44
CA ALA A 50 7.94 -16.70 -0.34
C ALA A 50 6.81 -15.66 -0.09
N SER A 51 7.13 -14.54 0.56
CA SER A 51 6.14 -13.49 0.92
C SER A 51 5.31 -12.98 -0.27
N THR A 52 5.90 -12.94 -1.47
CA THR A 52 5.21 -12.60 -2.72
C THR A 52 4.18 -13.66 -3.13
N GLN A 53 4.48 -14.95 -2.92
CA GLN A 53 3.54 -16.04 -3.20
C GLN A 53 2.37 -16.01 -2.21
N GLN A 54 2.62 -15.76 -0.93
CA GLN A 54 1.56 -15.61 0.08
C GLN A 54 0.60 -14.47 -0.26
N SER A 55 1.14 -13.31 -0.65
CA SER A 55 0.32 -12.15 -1.04
C SER A 55 -0.58 -12.45 -2.25
N ARG A 56 -0.06 -13.25 -3.20
CA ARG A 56 -0.81 -13.71 -4.36
C ARG A 56 -1.91 -14.70 -3.98
N ILE A 57 -1.61 -15.68 -3.13
CA ILE A 57 -2.60 -16.66 -2.63
C ILE A 57 -3.76 -15.94 -1.95
N LYS A 58 -3.47 -14.98 -1.06
CA LYS A 58 -4.48 -14.16 -0.38
C LYS A 58 -5.37 -13.39 -1.37
N ALA A 59 -4.77 -12.79 -2.40
CA ALA A 59 -5.51 -12.05 -3.43
C ALA A 59 -6.38 -12.99 -4.30
N GLU A 60 -5.89 -14.18 -4.63
CA GLU A 60 -6.62 -15.19 -5.40
C GLU A 60 -7.81 -15.73 -4.60
N VAL A 61 -7.61 -16.13 -3.33
CA VAL A 61 -8.69 -16.58 -2.44
C VAL A 61 -9.76 -15.49 -2.29
N PHE A 62 -9.35 -14.24 -2.07
CA PHE A 62 -10.30 -13.14 -1.95
C PHE A 62 -11.11 -12.91 -3.24
N THR A 63 -10.46 -13.05 -4.40
CA THR A 63 -11.11 -12.95 -5.72
C THR A 63 -12.03 -14.15 -5.98
N GLU A 64 -11.70 -15.34 -5.50
CA GLU A 64 -12.55 -16.53 -5.61
C GLU A 64 -13.85 -16.37 -4.80
N LEU A 65 -13.75 -15.83 -3.58
CA LEU A 65 -14.90 -15.66 -2.68
C LEU A 65 -15.79 -14.47 -3.07
N MET A 66 -15.18 -13.34 -3.43
CA MET A 66 -15.95 -12.17 -3.79
C MET A 66 -16.35 -12.24 -5.26
N GLY A 67 -15.54 -12.81 -6.15
CA GLY A 67 -15.63 -12.74 -7.61
C GLY A 67 -14.61 -11.76 -8.23
N PRO A 68 -14.58 -11.60 -9.56
CA PRO A 68 -13.72 -10.62 -10.22
C PRO A 68 -14.12 -9.19 -9.85
N GLU A 69 -13.14 -8.30 -9.72
CA GLU A 69 -13.37 -6.89 -9.49
C GLU A 69 -13.94 -6.23 -10.76
N CYS A 70 -15.10 -5.60 -10.64
CA CYS A 70 -15.73 -4.91 -11.77
C CYS A 70 -15.13 -3.51 -11.90
N TYR A 71 -14.70 -3.15 -13.11
CA TYR A 71 -14.03 -1.88 -13.44
C TYR A 71 -14.76 -0.61 -12.95
N SER A 72 -16.06 -0.70 -12.68
CA SER A 72 -16.91 0.41 -12.23
C SER A 72 -17.17 0.47 -10.72
N ARG A 73 -16.73 -0.51 -9.91
CA ARG A 73 -17.03 -0.55 -8.46
C ARG A 73 -15.87 -1.12 -7.66
N VAL A 74 -15.37 -0.35 -6.69
CA VAL A 74 -14.29 -0.79 -5.80
C VAL A 74 -14.86 -1.59 -4.64
N ARG A 75 -14.41 -2.83 -4.50
CA ARG A 75 -14.94 -3.81 -3.53
C ARG A 75 -14.32 -3.62 -2.15
N SER A 76 -14.87 -2.68 -1.38
CA SER A 76 -14.59 -2.45 0.06
C SER A 76 -15.08 -1.08 0.55
N TYR A 77 -15.37 -0.17 -0.38
CA TYR A 77 -15.80 1.20 -0.07
C TYR A 77 -17.34 1.37 -0.03
N GLY A 78 -18.10 0.26 -0.02
CA GLY A 78 -19.56 0.29 -0.05
C GLY A 78 -20.15 0.63 -1.43
N VAL A 79 -21.41 1.09 -1.43
CA VAL A 79 -22.09 1.51 -2.67
C VAL A 79 -21.61 2.90 -3.06
N GLY A 80 -20.90 3.03 -4.20
CA GLY A 80 -20.75 4.31 -4.89
C GLY A 80 -19.33 4.73 -5.27
N VAL A 81 -18.29 4.12 -4.69
CA VAL A 81 -16.91 4.47 -5.06
C VAL A 81 -16.50 3.74 -6.34
N THR A 82 -16.19 4.52 -7.37
CA THR A 82 -15.71 4.00 -8.66
C THR A 82 -14.18 4.03 -8.70
N LEU A 83 -13.57 3.15 -9.49
CA LEU A 83 -12.12 3.07 -9.64
C LEU A 83 -11.50 4.43 -10.05
N THR A 84 -12.23 5.24 -10.82
CA THR A 84 -11.80 6.59 -11.23
C THR A 84 -11.57 7.51 -10.04
N GLN A 85 -12.44 7.48 -9.03
CA GLN A 85 -12.32 8.33 -7.86
C GLN A 85 -11.09 7.97 -7.00
N LEU A 86 -10.73 6.68 -6.92
CA LEU A 86 -9.50 6.26 -6.25
C LEU A 86 -8.24 6.57 -7.07
N SER A 87 -8.33 6.48 -8.40
CA SER A 87 -7.22 6.82 -9.31
C SER A 87 -6.83 8.29 -9.20
N GLU A 88 -7.79 9.20 -9.04
CA GLU A 88 -7.51 10.62 -8.79
C GLU A 88 -6.71 10.81 -7.49
N VAL A 89 -7.13 10.17 -6.39
CA VAL A 89 -6.42 10.24 -5.10
C VAL A 89 -5.01 9.64 -5.20
N SER A 90 -4.86 8.50 -5.88
CA SER A 90 -3.55 7.86 -6.12
C SER A 90 -2.60 8.76 -6.91
N ARG A 91 -3.11 9.51 -7.89
CA ARG A 91 -2.32 10.48 -8.67
C ARG A 91 -1.83 11.63 -7.80
N TYR A 92 -2.66 12.18 -6.91
CA TYR A 92 -2.22 13.22 -5.98
C TYR A 92 -1.07 12.76 -5.07
N THR A 93 -1.14 11.53 -4.54
CA THR A 93 -0.06 11.00 -3.68
C THR A 93 1.21 10.68 -4.47
N GLN A 94 1.09 10.24 -5.73
CA GLN A 94 2.24 10.04 -6.61
C GLN A 94 2.95 11.36 -6.94
N HIS A 95 2.20 12.41 -7.26
CA HIS A 95 2.76 13.73 -7.52
C HIS A 95 3.49 14.29 -6.28
N ALA A 96 2.87 14.20 -5.10
CA ALA A 96 3.52 14.64 -3.86
C ALA A 96 4.82 13.89 -3.54
N ALA A 97 4.88 12.58 -3.82
CA ALA A 97 6.08 11.77 -3.64
C ALA A 97 7.20 12.15 -4.63
N VAL A 98 6.84 12.42 -5.90
CA VAL A 98 7.77 12.89 -6.93
C VAL A 98 8.33 14.27 -6.56
N ASP A 99 7.49 15.19 -6.10
CA ASP A 99 7.91 16.52 -5.67
C ASP A 99 8.87 16.46 -4.46
N ALA A 100 8.61 15.56 -3.51
CA ALA A 100 9.49 15.31 -2.38
C ALA A 100 10.85 14.71 -2.80
N GLN A 101 10.86 13.87 -3.84
CA GLN A 101 12.10 13.33 -4.39
C GLN A 101 12.90 14.40 -5.16
N ASP A 102 12.22 15.23 -5.95
CA ASP A 102 12.86 16.29 -6.76
C ASP A 102 13.51 17.35 -5.86
N SER A 103 12.84 17.74 -4.77
CA SER A 103 13.40 18.66 -3.77
C SER A 103 14.64 18.10 -3.06
N ARG A 104 14.69 16.78 -2.80
CA ARG A 104 15.87 16.11 -2.24
C ARG A 104 17.04 16.10 -3.23
N VAL A 105 16.78 15.83 -4.50
CA VAL A 105 17.82 15.85 -5.55
C VAL A 105 18.42 17.24 -5.68
N ARG A 106 17.59 18.29 -5.79
CA ARG A 106 18.06 19.67 -5.87
C ARG A 106 18.92 20.09 -4.67
N ARG A 107 18.56 19.62 -3.47
CA ARG A 107 19.34 19.88 -2.25
C ARG A 107 20.72 19.22 -2.32
N LEU A 108 20.80 17.96 -2.74
CA LEU A 108 22.08 17.25 -2.91
C LEU A 108 22.94 17.89 -4.00
N GLU A 109 22.34 18.32 -5.11
CA GLU A 109 23.05 19.03 -6.17
C GLU A 109 23.70 20.32 -5.64
N THR A 110 22.97 21.08 -4.83
CA THR A 110 23.48 22.30 -4.18
C THR A 110 24.66 21.99 -3.26
N GLU A 111 24.53 20.98 -2.40
CA GLU A 111 25.58 20.58 -1.46
C GLU A 111 26.85 20.08 -2.19
N ILE A 112 26.69 19.30 -3.26
CA ILE A 112 27.81 18.87 -4.10
C ILE A 112 28.50 20.07 -4.77
N GLN A 113 27.74 21.07 -5.21
CA GLN A 113 28.29 22.28 -5.80
C GLN A 113 29.10 23.09 -4.77
N GLU A 114 28.58 23.26 -3.56
CA GLU A 114 29.27 23.93 -2.46
C GLU A 114 30.58 23.22 -2.10
N ILE A 115 30.55 21.89 -1.96
CA ILE A 115 31.76 21.10 -1.69
C ILE A 115 32.81 21.27 -2.81
N ARG A 116 32.37 21.28 -4.06
CA ARG A 116 33.27 21.48 -5.21
C ARG A 116 33.92 22.87 -5.18
N GLN A 117 33.13 23.91 -4.90
CA GLN A 117 33.62 25.28 -4.78
C GLN A 117 34.63 25.41 -3.63
N SER A 118 34.28 24.90 -2.44
CA SER A 118 35.18 24.89 -1.27
C SER A 118 36.52 24.25 -1.60
N ARG A 119 36.51 23.07 -2.24
CA ARG A 119 37.76 22.38 -2.64
C ARG A 119 38.57 23.18 -3.66
N THR A 120 37.92 23.86 -4.60
CA THR A 120 38.64 24.71 -5.56
C THR A 120 39.29 25.91 -4.88
N THR A 121 38.60 26.52 -3.93
CA THR A 121 39.14 27.66 -3.16
C THR A 121 40.30 27.22 -2.26
N GLU A 122 40.17 26.10 -1.55
CA GLU A 122 41.26 25.53 -0.74
C GLU A 122 42.50 25.20 -1.60
N MET A 123 42.32 24.65 -2.80
CA MET A 123 43.42 24.40 -3.72
C MET A 123 44.08 25.68 -4.26
N GLU A 124 43.33 26.78 -4.36
CA GLU A 124 43.83 28.08 -4.80
C GLU A 124 44.55 28.83 -3.67
N GLU A 125 44.10 28.69 -2.42
CA GLU A 125 44.77 29.24 -1.23
C GLU A 125 46.09 28.53 -0.88
N MET A 126 46.23 27.25 -1.26
CA MET A 126 47.47 26.48 -1.06
C MET A 126 48.53 26.70 -2.16
N ARG A 127 48.25 27.55 -3.16
CA ARG A 127 49.15 27.86 -4.28
C ARG A 127 50.00 29.09 -4.03
#